data_AF-A0A258LAU7-F1
#
_entry.id   AF-A0A258LAU7-F1
#
_cell.length_a   1.000
_cell.length_b   1.000
_cell.length_c   1.000
_cell.angle_alpha   90.00
_cell.angle_beta   90.00
_cell.angle_gamma   90.00
#
_symmetry.space_group_name_H-M   'P 1'
#
loop_
_entity.id
_entity.type
_entity.pdbx_description
1 polymer ?
#
loop_
_entity_poly.entity_id
_entity_poly.type
_entity_poly.pdbx_seq_one_letter_code
_entity_poly.pdbx_strand_id
1 'polypeptide(L)' 'NSYEEFKELLDTKAGFISAHWDGTSETEKRIKDETKATIRCIPLNNKPEDGTCIVTGKPSTQRVLFARAY' A
#
# COMPACT_ATOMS: atom_id res chain seq x y z
N ASN A 1 5.86 0.20 9.47
CA ASN A 1 5.46 1.45 8.76
C ASN A 1 6.44 1.91 7.67
N SER A 2 7.45 1.11 7.30
CA SER A 2 8.40 1.45 6.24
C SER A 2 8.16 0.62 4.98
N TYR A 3 8.64 1.09 3.83
CA TYR A 3 8.51 0.35 2.57
C TYR A 3 9.18 -1.03 2.60
N GLU A 4 10.28 -1.15 3.33
CA GLU A 4 11.00 -2.42 3.50
C GLU A 4 10.15 -3.46 4.23
N GLU A 5 9.57 -3.09 5.37
CA GLU A 5 8.63 -3.93 6.11
C GLU A 5 7.43 -4.33 5.24
N PHE A 6 6.93 -3.44 4.39
CA PHE A 6 5.87 -3.77 3.43
C PHE A 6 6.30 -4.83 2.42
N LYS A 7 7.53 -4.75 1.89
CA LYS A 7 8.09 -5.76 0.98
C LYS A 7 8.27 -7.10 1.67
N GLU A 8 8.80 -7.12 2.88
CA GLU A 8 8.96 -8.33 3.67
C GLU A 8 7.61 -8.97 4.00
N LEU A 9 6.60 -8.17 4.35
CA LEU A 9 5.26 -8.66 4.61
C LEU A 9 4.60 -9.23 3.35
N LEU A 10 4.85 -8.67 2.16
CA LEU A 10 4.35 -9.22 0.89
C LEU A 10 4.97 -10.59 0.55
N ASP A 11 6.17 -10.87 1.05
CA ASP A 11 6.86 -12.13 0.82
C ASP A 11 6.52 -13.19 1.87
N THR A 12 6.42 -12.76 3.13
CA THR A 12 6.17 -13.64 4.28
C THR A 12 4.69 -13.92 4.53
N LYS A 13 3.80 -12.96 4.26
CA LYS A 13 2.36 -13.10 4.45
C LYS A 13 1.64 -13.17 3.11
N ALA A 14 1.01 -14.30 2.86
CA ALA A 14 0.03 -14.42 1.78
C ALA A 14 -1.26 -13.67 2.16
N GLY A 15 -1.84 -12.93 1.22
CA GLY A 15 -3.13 -12.25 1.38
C GLY A 15 -3.09 -10.75 1.13
N PHE A 16 -3.93 -10.01 1.87
CA PHE A 16 -4.05 -8.56 1.74
C PHE A 16 -3.25 -7.84 2.82
N ILE A 17 -2.56 -6.78 2.43
CA ILE A 17 -1.79 -5.91 3.33
C ILE A 17 -2.39 -4.52 3.31
N SER A 18 -2.70 -3.99 4.49
CA SER A 18 -3.21 -2.62 4.65
C SER A 18 -2.06 -1.63 4.83
N ALA A 19 -1.92 -0.70 3.91
CA ALA A 19 -0.87 0.32 3.95
C ALA A 19 -1.37 1.70 3.48
N HIS A 20 -0.70 2.75 3.93
CA HIS A 20 -0.96 4.13 3.50
C HIS A 20 -0.45 4.37 2.08
N TRP A 21 -1.29 5.01 1.28
CA TRP A 21 -1.02 5.37 -0.10
C TRP A 21 -1.41 6.84 -0.32
N ASP A 22 -0.59 7.57 -1.07
CA ASP A 22 -0.77 9.00 -1.34
C ASP A 22 -1.78 9.30 -2.46
N GLY A 23 -2.42 8.28 -3.04
CA GLY A 23 -3.42 8.48 -4.08
C GLY A 23 -2.86 8.65 -5.50
N THR A 24 -1.53 8.61 -5.68
CA THR A 24 -0.90 8.82 -6.98
C THR A 24 -0.64 7.50 -7.72
N SER A 25 -0.86 7.53 -9.04
CA SER A 25 -0.56 6.40 -9.94
C SER A 25 0.94 6.09 -10.02
N GLU A 26 1.81 7.08 -9.81
CA GLU A 26 3.26 6.89 -9.79
C GLU A 26 3.67 5.95 -8.65
N THR A 27 3.15 6.17 -7.45
CA THR A 27 3.39 5.30 -6.30
C THR A 27 2.86 3.89 -6.57
N GLU A 28 1.65 3.76 -7.11
CA GLU A 28 1.08 2.45 -7.44
C GLU A 28 1.97 1.69 -8.44
N LYS A 29 2.40 2.37 -9.52
CA LYS A 29 3.28 1.78 -10.53
C LYS A 29 4.60 1.32 -9.92
N ARG A 30 5.20 2.13 -9.05
CA ARG A 30 6.45 1.79 -8.35
C ARG A 30 6.29 0.56 -7.45
N ILE A 31 5.22 0.50 -6.67
CA ILE A 31 4.89 -0.69 -5.85
C ILE A 31 4.73 -1.91 -6.73
N LYS A 32 4.02 -1.79 -7.86
CA LYS A 32 3.80 -2.89 -8.80
C LYS A 32 5.11 -3.37 -9.44
N ASP A 33 5.97 -2.46 -9.88
CA ASP A 33 7.24 -2.83 -10.51
C ASP A 33 8.19 -3.52 -9.52
N GLU A 34 8.32 -2.97 -8.31
CA GLU A 34 9.25 -3.48 -7.30
C GLU A 34 8.73 -4.73 -6.58
N THR A 35 7.42 -4.85 -6.35
CA THR A 35 6.85 -5.87 -5.46
C THR A 35 5.84 -6.80 -6.12
N LYS A 36 5.41 -6.49 -7.34
CA LYS A 36 4.29 -7.13 -8.05
C LYS A 36 2.93 -7.02 -7.34
N ALA A 37 2.85 -6.26 -6.26
CA ALA A 37 1.60 -5.97 -5.57
C ALA A 37 0.82 -4.84 -6.26
N THR A 38 -0.51 -4.93 -6.19
CA THR A 38 -1.43 -3.93 -6.71
C THR A 38 -2.53 -3.64 -5.69
N ILE A 39 -3.17 -2.46 -5.79
CA ILE A 39 -4.31 -2.11 -4.95
C ILE A 39 -5.48 -3.00 -5.33
N ARG A 40 -6.03 -3.73 -4.36
CA ARG A 40 -7.18 -4.62 -4.56
C ARG A 40 -8.48 -4.03 -4.06
N CYS A 41 -8.41 -3.18 -3.05
CA CYS A 41 -9.59 -2.53 -2.48
C CYS A 41 -9.20 -1.20 -1.83
N ILE A 42 -10.01 -0.17 -2.09
CA ILE A 42 -9.97 1.11 -1.41
C ILE A 42 -11.24 1.17 -0.55
N PRO A 43 -11.13 1.06 0.78
CA PRO A 43 -12.30 1.00 1.64
C PRO A 43 -13.01 2.37 1.71
N LEU A 44 -14.20 2.46 1.11
CA LEU A 44 -14.97 3.71 1.00
C LEU A 44 -15.52 4.25 2.33
N ASN A 45 -15.73 3.37 3.32
CA ASN A 45 -16.33 3.73 4.61
C ASN A 45 -15.35 3.53 5.78
N ASN A 46 -14.05 3.68 5.52
CA ASN A 46 -13.04 3.62 6.58
C ASN A 46 -13.02 4.92 7.39
N LYS A 47 -12.62 4.83 8.66
CA LYS A 47 -12.29 6.03 9.43
C LYS A 47 -11.08 6.69 8.76
N PRO A 48 -11.15 7.98 8.40
CA PRO A 48 -9.98 8.69 7.91
C PRO A 48 -8.90 8.63 8.98
N GLU A 49 -7.73 8.16 8.57
CA GLU A 49 -6.56 8.00 9.43
C GLU A 49 -5.43 8.74 8.75
N ASP A 50 -4.99 9.83 9.38
CA ASP A 50 -3.81 10.56 8.95
C ASP A 50 -2.58 9.68 9.16
N GLY A 51 -1.88 9.44 8.07
CA GLY A 51 -0.63 8.71 8.07
C GLY A 51 0.24 9.14 6.91
N THR A 52 1.24 8.33 6.64
CA THR A 52 2.28 8.66 5.67
C THR A 52 2.38 7.55 4.65
N CYS A 53 2.38 7.91 3.36
CA CYS A 53 2.58 6.96 2.29
C CYS A 53 3.89 6.20 2.48
N ILE A 54 3.80 4.87 2.41
CA ILE A 54 4.93 3.97 2.64
C ILE A 54 6.06 4.16 1.62
N VAL A 55 5.79 4.72 0.44
CA VAL A 55 6.77 4.88 -0.66
C VAL A 55 7.31 6.30 -0.73
N THR A 56 6.43 7.31 -0.72
CA THR A 56 6.80 8.70 -1.02
C THR A 56 7.00 9.55 0.22
N GLY A 57 6.58 9.09 1.40
CA GLY A 57 6.62 9.92 2.60
C GLY A 57 5.56 11.04 2.61
N LYS A 58 4.68 11.10 1.61
CA LYS A 58 3.61 12.11 1.53
C LYS A 58 2.47 11.80 2.51
N PRO A 59 1.70 12.81 2.93
CA PRO A 59 0.51 12.59 3.76
C PRO A 59 -0.50 11.70 3.02
N SER A 60 -1.12 10.80 3.78
CA SER A 60 -2.14 9.87 3.33
C SER A 60 -3.30 9.92 4.30
N THR A 61 -4.52 10.04 3.79
CA THR A 61 -5.74 10.21 4.60
C THR A 61 -6.43 8.89 4.93
N GLN A 62 -5.97 7.79 4.34
CA GLN A 62 -6.57 6.46 4.51
C GLN A 62 -5.60 5.35 4.10
N ARG A 63 -5.87 4.14 4.58
CA ARG A 63 -5.15 2.93 4.18
C ARG A 63 -5.90 2.20 3.07
N VAL A 64 -5.14 1.62 2.15
CA VAL A 64 -5.66 0.78 1.06
C VAL A 64 -5.10 -0.63 1.17
N LEU A 65 -5.81 -1.59 0.58
CA LEU A 65 -5.42 -2.99 0.60
C LEU A 65 -4.61 -3.34 -0.65
N PHE A 66 -3.37 -3.79 -0.44
CA PHE A 66 -2.49 -4.32 -1.47
C PHE A 66 -2.45 -5.84 -1.43
N ALA A 67 -2.32 -6.48 -2.59
CA ALA A 67 -1.97 -7.90 -2.67
C ALA A 67 -1.18 -8.19 -3.95
N ARG A 68 -0.33 -9.23 -3.92
CA ARG A 68 0.31 -9.76 -5.13
C ARG A 68 -0.72 -10.42 -6.05
N ALA A 69 -0.63 -10.14 -7.34
CA ALA A 69 -1.30 -10.94 -8.35
C ALA A 69 -0.38 -12.09 -8.72
N TYR A 70 -0.89 -13.32 -8.68
CA TYR A 70 -0.20 -14.48 -9.23
C TYR A 70 -0.16 -14.41 -10.75
#